data_AF-A0A2V9NUI5-F1
#
_entry.id   AF-A0A2V9NUI5-F1
#
_cell.length_a   1.000
_cell.length_b   1.000
_cell.length_c   1.000
_cell.angle_alpha   90.00
_cell.angle_beta   90.00
_cell.angle_gamma   90.00
#
_symmetry.space_group_name_H-M   'P 1'
#
loop_
_entity.id
_entity.type
_entity.pdbx_description
1 polymer ?
#
loop_
_entity_poly.entity_id
_entity_poly.type
_entity_poly.pdbx_seq_one_letter_code
_entity_poly.pdbx_strand_id
1 'polypeptide(L)'
;IPWYFPTPDEYQARLEAAGFVIEQIALIPRPTPLPTGMRGWLDTFAIPFTTTLPEYKRGEFLDEVTEKLRPVLCDSNGRWTADYMRLRFLARQQ
;
A
#
# COMPACT_ATOMS: atom_id res chain seq x y z
N ILE A 1 -11.49 1.64 -5.70
CA ILE A 1 -10.11 1.82 -5.19
C ILE A 1 -9.16 1.31 -6.27
N PRO A 2 -8.10 2.06 -6.64
CA PRO A 2 -7.21 1.72 -7.76
C PRO A 2 -6.25 0.54 -7.50
N TRP A 3 -6.31 -0.07 -6.31
CA TRP A 3 -5.39 -1.11 -5.88
C TRP A 3 -6.09 -2.46 -5.74
N TYR A 4 -5.35 -3.51 -6.08
CA TYR A 4 -5.72 -4.89 -5.83
C TYR A 4 -4.73 -5.50 -4.84
N PHE A 5 -5.18 -5.68 -3.59
CA PHE A 5 -4.38 -6.25 -2.49
C PHE A 5 -5.08 -7.50 -1.95
N PRO A 6 -4.94 -8.64 -2.67
CA PRO A 6 -5.61 -9.88 -2.29
C PRO A 6 -4.97 -10.52 -1.06
N THR A 7 -5.75 -11.34 -0.38
CA THR A 7 -5.22 -12.28 0.60
C THR A 7 -4.40 -13.39 -0.08
N PRO A 8 -3.54 -14.12 0.65
CA PRO A 8 -2.92 -15.34 0.15
C PRO A 8 -3.92 -16.31 -0.48
N ASP A 9 -5.02 -16.60 0.20
CA ASP A 9 -6.02 -17.57 -0.25
C ASP A 9 -6.71 -17.13 -1.55
N GLU A 10 -7.10 -15.85 -1.64
CA GLU A 10 -7.72 -15.29 -2.85
C GLU A 10 -6.78 -15.38 -4.07
N TYR A 11 -5.50 -15.12 -3.86
CA TYR A 11 -4.53 -15.14 -4.96
C TYR A 11 -4.09 -16.57 -5.29
N GLN A 12 -3.99 -17.46 -4.31
CA GLN A 12 -3.76 -18.88 -4.52
C GLN A 12 -4.87 -19.49 -5.37
N ALA A 13 -6.14 -19.28 -5.01
CA ALA A 13 -7.27 -19.81 -5.79
C ALA A 13 -7.24 -19.34 -7.25
N ARG A 14 -6.81 -18.10 -7.51
CA ARG A 14 -6.64 -17.58 -8.87
C ARG A 14 -5.50 -18.26 -9.63
N LEU A 15 -4.37 -18.51 -8.97
CA LEU A 15 -3.23 -19.21 -9.57
C LEU A 15 -3.61 -20.67 -9.89
N GLU A 16 -4.31 -21.36 -8.99
CA GLU A 16 -4.80 -22.73 -9.20
C GLU A 16 -5.81 -22.81 -10.35
N ALA A 17 -6.76 -21.87 -10.42
CA ALA A 17 -7.72 -21.78 -11.53
C ALA A 17 -7.03 -21.53 -12.89
N ALA A 18 -5.83 -20.95 -12.88
CA ALA A 18 -5.00 -20.74 -14.07
C ALA A 18 -4.05 -21.92 -14.37
N GLY A 19 -4.14 -23.04 -13.63
CA GLY A 19 -3.34 -24.25 -13.85
C GLY A 19 -1.94 -24.24 -13.21
N PHE A 20 -1.68 -23.31 -12.29
CA PHE A 20 -0.43 -23.30 -11.52
C PHE A 20 -0.55 -24.18 -10.27
N VAL A 21 0.57 -24.80 -9.90
CA VAL A 21 0.74 -25.41 -8.57
C VAL A 21 1.56 -24.46 -7.71
N ILE A 22 1.03 -24.09 -6.55
CA ILE A 22 1.67 -23.16 -5.62
C ILE A 22 2.63 -23.94 -4.73
N GLU A 23 3.91 -23.55 -4.73
CA GLU A 23 4.91 -24.11 -3.83
C GLU A 23 4.98 -23.33 -2.52
N GLN A 24 4.88 -22.00 -2.61
CA GLN A 24 4.91 -21.10 -1.45
C GLN A 24 4.03 -19.88 -1.72
N ILE A 25 3.34 -19.39 -0.69
CA ILE A 25 2.64 -18.11 -0.71
C ILE A 25 2.63 -17.51 0.70
N ALA A 26 2.94 -16.22 0.82
CA ALA A 26 2.99 -15.53 2.10
C ALA A 26 2.69 -14.04 1.95
N LEU A 27 2.04 -13.47 2.95
CA LEU A 27 1.88 -12.03 3.13
C LEU A 27 2.91 -11.53 4.15
N ILE A 28 3.83 -10.67 3.72
CA ILE A 28 5.03 -10.31 4.47
C ILE A 28 5.04 -8.81 4.78
N PRO A 29 5.14 -8.38 6.05
CA PRO A 29 5.36 -6.98 6.40
C PRO A 29 6.69 -6.46 5.84
N ARG A 30 6.66 -5.28 5.24
CA ARG A 30 7.86 -4.57 4.75
C ARG A 30 7.78 -3.08 5.08
N PRO A 31 7.92 -2.71 6.38
CA PRO A 31 8.00 -1.32 6.77
C PRO A 31 9.12 -0.63 5.97
N THR A 32 8.77 0.44 5.27
CA THR A 32 9.67 1.12 4.34
C THR A 32 9.79 2.60 4.70
N PRO A 33 11.00 3.10 5.05
CA PRO A 33 11.22 4.51 5.32
C PRO A 33 10.83 5.39 4.12
N LEU A 34 10.25 6.56 4.40
CA LEU A 34 9.84 7.55 3.40
C LEU A 34 10.71 8.82 3.52
N PRO A 35 11.74 8.99 2.68
CA PRO A 35 12.62 10.17 2.73
C PRO A 35 11.90 11.50 2.49
N THR A 36 10.81 11.48 1.71
CA THR A 36 9.96 12.65 1.41
C THR A 36 8.77 12.78 2.36
N GLY A 37 8.73 11.97 3.42
CA GLY A 37 7.63 11.91 4.37
C GLY A 37 6.33 11.33 3.80
N MET A 38 5.32 11.19 4.65
CA MET A 38 4.01 10.70 4.24
C MET A 38 3.33 11.62 3.23
N ARG A 39 3.53 12.94 3.36
CA ARG A 39 2.97 13.93 2.43
C ARG A 39 3.44 13.68 0.99
N GLY A 40 4.73 13.46 0.77
CA GLY A 40 5.28 13.16 -0.56
C GLY A 40 4.81 11.81 -1.12
N TRP A 41 4.58 10.82 -0.23
CA TRP A 41 3.97 9.56 -0.64
C TRP A 41 2.52 9.77 -1.13
N LEU A 42 1.73 10.53 -0.39
CA LEU A 42 0.34 10.84 -0.75
C LEU A 42 0.25 11.65 -2.05
N ASP A 43 1.13 12.64 -2.26
CA ASP A 43 1.20 13.38 -3.53
C ASP A 43 1.41 12.45 -4.74
N THR A 44 2.23 11.41 -4.56
CA THR A 44 2.60 10.49 -5.63
C THR A 44 1.53 9.44 -5.88
N PHE A 45 0.98 8.83 -4.83
CA PHE A 45 0.17 7.62 -4.93
C PHE A 45 -1.33 7.81 -4.65
N ALA A 46 -1.73 8.91 -4.00
CA ALA A 46 -3.13 9.15 -3.64
C ALA A 46 -3.92 9.95 -4.70
N ILE A 47 -3.32 10.26 -5.86
CA ILE A 47 -3.97 11.01 -6.95
C ILE A 47 -5.37 10.48 -7.28
N PRO A 48 -5.61 9.16 -7.44
CA PRO A 48 -6.94 8.64 -7.78
C PRO A 48 -8.02 8.96 -6.75
N PHE A 49 -7.65 9.28 -5.51
CA PHE A 49 -8.57 9.65 -4.44
C PHE A 49 -8.81 11.17 -4.38
N THR A 50 -7.82 11.97 -4.78
CA THR A 50 -7.92 13.44 -4.73
C THR A 50 -8.54 14.05 -5.99
N THR A 51 -8.63 13.31 -7.09
CA THR A 51 -9.22 13.80 -8.35
C THR A 51 -10.68 14.22 -8.22
N THR A 52 -11.43 13.62 -7.30
CA THR A 52 -12.84 13.93 -7.02
C THR A 52 -13.03 15.23 -6.22
N LEU A 53 -11.97 15.73 -5.59
CA LEU A 53 -12.00 16.97 -4.82
C LEU A 53 -11.71 18.18 -5.72
N PRO A 54 -12.34 19.33 -5.45
CA PRO A 54 -11.91 20.60 -6.02
C PRO A 54 -10.42 20.84 -5.75
N GLU A 55 -9.69 21.35 -6.73
CA GLU A 55 -8.23 21.49 -6.67
C GLU A 55 -7.76 22.23 -5.41
N TYR A 56 -8.44 23.33 -5.05
CA TYR A 56 -8.12 24.13 -3.87
C TYR A 56 -8.29 23.39 -2.54
N LYS A 57 -9.04 22.28 -2.48
CA LYS A 57 -9.22 21.46 -1.27
C LYS A 57 -8.23 20.31 -1.15
N ARG A 58 -7.50 19.98 -2.23
CA ARG A 58 -6.64 18.79 -2.24
C ARG A 58 -5.48 18.91 -1.27
N GLY A 59 -4.85 20.08 -1.18
CA GLY A 59 -3.77 20.34 -0.24
C GLY A 59 -4.21 20.13 1.21
N GLU A 60 -5.26 20.83 1.64
CA GLU A 60 -5.84 20.72 2.98
C GLU A 60 -6.22 19.29 3.34
N PHE A 61 -6.86 18.56 2.41
CA PHE A 61 -7.20 17.16 2.61
C PHE A 61 -5.96 16.29 2.85
N LEU A 62 -4.91 16.44 2.05
CA LEU A 62 -3.69 15.65 2.19
C LEU A 62 -2.91 15.97 3.47
N ASP A 63 -2.96 17.23 3.91
CA ASP A 63 -2.36 17.65 5.19
C ASP A 63 -3.14 17.05 6.37
N GLU A 64 -4.48 17.06 6.32
CA GLU A 64 -5.31 16.42 7.35
C GLU A 64 -5.04 14.90 7.44
N VAL A 65 -4.97 14.21 6.30
CA VAL A 65 -4.63 12.78 6.25
C VAL A 65 -3.23 12.55 6.82
N THR A 66 -2.25 13.39 6.47
CA THR A 66 -0.88 13.30 7.00
C THR A 66 -0.88 13.39 8.53
N GLU A 67 -1.58 14.37 9.11
CA GLU A 67 -1.63 14.54 10.57
C GLU A 67 -2.36 13.38 11.27
N LYS A 68 -3.43 12.83 10.68
CA LYS A 68 -4.09 11.63 11.23
C LYS A 68 -3.18 10.40 11.22
N LEU A 69 -2.26 10.29 10.25
CA LEU A 69 -1.32 9.17 10.15
C LEU A 69 -0.09 9.34 11.06
N ARG A 70 0.18 10.55 11.55
CA ARG A 70 1.38 10.85 12.35
C ARG A 70 1.54 9.93 13.58
N PRO A 71 0.51 9.68 14.41
CA PRO A 71 0.66 8.85 15.62
C PRO A 71 1.00 7.39 15.34
N VAL A 72 0.75 6.90 14.12
CA VAL A 72 0.90 5.48 13.75
C VAL A 72 2.06 5.22 12.80
N LEU A 73 2.42 6.18 11.94
CA LEU A 73 3.41 6.00 10.88
C LEU A 73 4.61 6.96 10.97
N CYS A 74 4.63 7.87 11.96
CA CYS A 74 5.76 8.75 12.23
C CYS A 74 6.33 8.44 13.62
N ASP A 75 7.63 8.10 13.68
CA ASP A 75 8.29 7.86 14.97
C ASP A 75 8.59 9.18 15.72
N SER A 76 9.06 9.07 16.97
CA SER A 76 9.42 10.22 17.80
C SER A 76 10.57 11.08 17.25
N ASN A 77 11.31 10.58 16.25
CA ASN A 77 12.38 11.30 15.56
C ASN A 77 11.88 11.97 14.26
N GLY A 78 10.57 11.93 13.99
CA GLY A 78 9.98 12.47 12.78
C GLY A 78 10.16 11.60 11.53
N ARG A 79 10.60 10.33 11.69
CA ARG A 79 10.80 9.43 10.54
C ARG A 79 9.50 8.77 10.15
N TRP A 80 9.09 9.00 8.91
CA TRP A 80 7.92 8.37 8.32
C TRP A 80 8.23 6.99 7.76
N THR A 81 7.34 6.04 8.02
CA THR A 81 7.43 4.67 7.50
C THR A 81 6.10 4.30 6.85
N ALA A 82 6.14 3.82 5.60
CA ALA A 82 5.00 3.15 4.99
C ALA A 82 4.92 1.70 5.48
N ASP A 83 3.77 1.30 5.98
CA ASP A 83 3.43 0.01 6.58
C ASP A 83 3.03 -1.04 5.52
N TYR A 84 3.81 -1.15 4.44
CA TYR A 84 3.48 -2.07 3.35
C TYR A 84 3.39 -3.53 3.81
N MET A 85 2.39 -4.23 3.27
CA MET A 85 2.33 -5.69 3.24
C MET A 85 2.56 -6.17 1.81
N ARG A 86 3.42 -7.17 1.62
CA ARG A 86 3.73 -7.72 0.31
C ARG A 86 3.32 -9.17 0.22
N LEU A 87 2.40 -9.46 -0.69
CA LEU A 87 2.12 -10.82 -1.09
C LEU A 87 3.25 -11.31 -2.00
N ARG A 88 3.87 -12.43 -1.63
CA ARG A 88 4.92 -13.09 -2.40
C ARG A 88 4.57 -14.56 -2.54
N PHE A 89 4.78 -15.11 -3.74
CA PHE A 89 4.54 -16.52 -4.00
C PHE A 89 5.60 -17.08 -4.94
N LEU A 90 5.70 -18.41 -4.93
CA LEU A 90 6.41 -19.23 -5.89
C LEU A 90 5.41 -20.26 -6.42
N ALA A 91 5.21 -20.28 -7.72
CA ALA A 91 4.28 -21.18 -8.38
C ALA A 91 4.90 -21.70 -9.68
N ARG A 92 4.58 -22.95 -10.01
CA ARG A 92 5.08 -23.62 -11.22
C ARG A 92 3.91 -24.00 -12.12
N GLN A 93 4.10 -23.84 -13.42
CA GLN A 93 3.16 -24.35 -14.40
C GLN A 93 3.30 -25.87 -14.45
N GLN A 94 2.17 -26.58 -14.53
CA GLN A 94 2.18 -28.01 -14.83
C GLN A 94 2.64 -28.28 -16.25
#